data_AF-A0A0Q6W3T3-F1
#
_entry.id   AF-A0A0Q6W3T3-F1
#
_cell.length_a   1.000
_cell.length_b   1.000
_cell.length_c   1.000
_cell.angle_alpha   90.00
_cell.angle_beta   90.00
_cell.angle_gamma   90.00
#
_symmetry.space_group_name_H-M   'P 1'
#
loop_
_entity.id
_entity.type
_entity.pdbx_description
1 polymer ?
#
loop_
_entity_poly.entity_id
_entity_poly.type
_entity_poly.pdbx_seq_one_letter_code
_entity_poly.pdbx_strand_id
1 'polypeptide(L)' 'MSHDLSLAQSHAFQLSRDLMVPVTVFEVDGEYGVLPSDEIDADDDLSVIHEFNPWPAH' A
#
# COMPACT_ATOMS: atom_id res chain seq x y z
N MET A 1 -12.24 5.93 6.63
CA MET A 1 -10.80 5.66 6.60
C MET A 1 -10.04 6.99 6.48
N SER A 2 -8.70 7.04 6.46
CA SER A 2 -7.96 8.32 6.40
C SER A 2 -8.10 8.94 5.00
N HIS A 3 -8.63 10.15 4.91
CA HIS A 3 -8.65 10.94 3.66
C HIS A 3 -7.27 11.51 3.29
N ASP A 4 -6.27 11.34 4.15
CA ASP A 4 -4.91 11.81 3.92
C ASP A 4 -4.03 10.72 3.30
N LEU A 5 -3.73 10.87 2.00
CA LEU A 5 -2.80 10.02 1.26
C LEU A 5 -1.43 9.95 1.92
N SER A 6 -0.95 11.07 2.48
CA SER A 6 0.33 11.14 3.18
C SER A 6 0.37 10.26 4.43
N LEU A 7 -0.77 10.15 5.13
CA LEU A 7 -0.90 9.28 6.29
C LEU A 7 -0.90 7.81 5.85
N ALA A 8 -1.67 7.47 4.81
CA ALA A 8 -1.69 6.12 4.24
C ALA A 8 -0.29 5.67 3.77
N GLN A 9 0.44 6.52 3.06
CA GLN A 9 1.81 6.25 2.64
C GLN A 9 2.78 6.07 3.81
N SER A 10 2.65 6.89 4.86
CA SER A 10 3.50 6.78 6.06
C SER A 10 3.28 5.45 6.78
N HIS A 11 2.02 5.03 6.90
CA HIS A 11 1.68 3.72 7.48
C HIS A 11 2.18 2.58 6.60
N ALA A 12 1.98 2.64 5.28
CA ALA A 12 2.44 1.62 4.35
C ALA A 12 3.95 1.44 4.37
N PHE A 13 4.71 2.53 4.45
CA PHE A 13 6.16 2.49 4.56
C PHE A 13 6.66 1.89 5.88
N GLN A 14 5.98 2.18 7.00
CA GLN A 14 6.32 1.55 8.28
C GLN A 14 5.97 0.07 8.26
N LEU A 15 4.77 -0.27 7.77
CA LEU A 15 4.28 -1.64 7.70
C LEU A 15 5.15 -2.53 6.82
N SER A 16 5.58 -2.05 5.64
CA SER A 16 6.46 -2.82 4.76
C SER A 16 7.79 -3.17 5.42
N ARG A 17 8.35 -2.24 6.20
CA ARG A 17 9.61 -2.44 6.93
C ARG A 17 9.47 -3.34 8.14
N ASP A 18 8.35 -3.27 8.86
CA ASP A 18 8.09 -4.08 10.05
C ASP A 18 7.79 -5.53 9.66
N LEU A 19 6.99 -5.74 8.61
CA LEU A 19 6.64 -7.08 8.11
C LEU A 19 7.68 -7.65 7.14
N MET A 20 8.59 -6.83 6.61
CA MET A 20 9.53 -7.21 5.55
C MET A 20 8.82 -7.80 4.32
N VAL A 21 7.66 -7.25 3.95
CA VAL A 21 6.92 -7.58 2.73
C VAL A 21 6.58 -6.32 1.94
N PRO A 22 6.38 -6.39 0.60
CA PRO A 22 5.90 -5.27 -0.18
C PRO A 22 4.49 -4.91 0.26
N VAL A 23 4.24 -3.61 0.41
CA VAL A 23 2.93 -3.11 0.81
C VAL A 23 2.51 -2.08 -0.22
N THR A 24 1.30 -2.24 -0.74
CA THR A 24 0.72 -1.36 -1.74
C THR A 24 -0.35 -0.47 -1.12
N VAL A 25 -0.26 0.82 -1.46
CA VAL A 25 -1.29 1.82 -1.22
C VAL A 25 -2.17 1.87 -2.46
N PHE A 26 -3.46 1.71 -2.25
CA PHE A 26 -4.47 1.78 -3.30
C PHE A 26 -5.62 2.69 -2.88
N GLU A 27 -6.38 3.15 -3.86
CA GLU A 27 -7.61 3.89 -3.66
C GLU A 27 -8.81 3.09 -4.15
N VAL A 28 -9.88 3.12 -3.37
CA VAL A 28 -11.18 2.55 -3.69
C VAL A 28 -12.26 3.53 -3.26
N ASP A 29 -13.15 3.92 -4.18
CA ASP A 29 -14.26 4.85 -3.91
C ASP A 29 -13.85 6.17 -3.20
N GLY A 30 -12.64 6.67 -3.44
CA GLY A 30 -12.12 7.89 -2.81
C GLY A 30 -11.53 7.68 -1.40
N GLU A 31 -11.45 6.45 -0.91
CA GLU A 31 -10.75 6.09 0.32
C GLU A 31 -9.41 5.41 0.01
N TYR A 32 -8.38 5.71 0.83
CA TYR A 32 -7.06 5.09 0.70
C TYR A 32 -6.94 3.86 1.61
N GLY A 33 -6.62 2.73 1.00
CA GLY A 33 -6.30 1.46 1.64
C GLY A 33 -4.80 1.14 1.57
N VAL A 34 -4.36 0.27 2.47
CA VAL A 34 -2.98 -0.21 2.55
C VAL A 34 -3.03 -1.71 2.82
N LEU A 35 -2.48 -2.52 1.92
CA LEU A 35 -2.42 -3.97 2.06
C LEU A 35 -1.07 -4.52 1.56
N PRO A 36 -0.60 -5.67 2.07
CA PRO A 36 0.48 -6.41 1.44
C PRO A 36 0.22 -6.61 -0.05
N SER A 37 1.22 -6.42 -0.91
CA SER A 37 1.03 -6.53 -2.37
C SER A 37 0.61 -7.93 -2.82
N ASP A 38 0.86 -8.98 -2.02
CA ASP A 38 0.42 -10.34 -2.34
C ASP A 38 -1.06 -10.60 -2.01
N GLU A 39 -1.68 -9.71 -1.22
CA GLU A 39 -3.11 -9.74 -0.92
C GLU A 39 -3.95 -8.93 -1.93
N ILE A 40 -3.31 -8.16 -2.82
CA ILE A 40 -4.00 -7.42 -3.88
C ILE A 40 -4.16 -8.31 -5.10
N ASP A 41 -5.41 -8.66 -5.42
CA ASP A 41 -5.75 -9.37 -6.65
C ASP A 41 -5.97 -8.38 -7.81
N ALA A 42 -5.54 -8.77 -9.01
CA ALA A 42 -5.71 -7.96 -10.21
C ALA A 42 -7.18 -7.81 -10.66
N ASP A 43 -8.08 -8.63 -10.11
CA ASP A 43 -9.52 -8.57 -10.34
C ASP A 43 -10.23 -7.58 -9.40
N ASP A 44 -9.56 -7.09 -8.36
CA ASP A 44 -10.11 -6.04 -7.51
C ASP A 44 -9.99 -4.69 -8.26
N ASP A 45 -11.10 -3.94 -8.33
CA ASP A 45 -11.18 -2.63 -9.01
C ASP A 45 -10.50 -1.54 -8.16
N LEU A 46 -9.23 -1.76 -7.83
CA LEU A 46 -8.40 -0.93 -6.96
C LEU A 46 -7.43 -0.11 -7.80
N SER A 47 -7.39 1.18 -7.54
CA SER A 47 -6.41 2.08 -8.16
C SER A 47 -5.11 2.03 -7.36
N VAL A 48 -4.10 1.30 -7.86
CA VAL A 48 -2.79 1.24 -7.22
C VAL A 48 -2.08 2.59 -7.34
N ILE A 49 -1.79 3.22 -6.20
CA ILE A 49 -1.12 4.51 -6.12
C ILE A 49 0.39 4.33 -6.00
N HIS A 50 0.82 3.47 -5.08
CA HIS A 50 2.24 3.25 -4.81
C HIS A 50 2.49 1.92 -4.12
N GLU A 51 3.58 1.25 -4.49
CA GLU A 51 4.09 0.07 -3.80
C GLU A 51 5.37 0.43 -3.03
N PHE A 52 5.39 0.10 -1.74
CA PHE A 52 6.57 0.19 -0.89
C PHE A 52 7.22 -1.17 -0.77
N ASN A 53 8.40 -1.30 -1.38
CA ASN A 53 9.23 -2.48 -1.26
C ASN A 53 10.25 -2.30 -0.11
N PRO A 54 10.31 -3.22 0.88
CA PRO A 54 11.27 -3.14 1.98
C PRO A 54 12.68 -3.59 1.58
N TRP A 55 12.84 -4.26 0.43
CA TRP A 55 14.13 -4.73 -0.06
C TRP A 55 14.86 -3.63 -0.84
N PRO A 56 16.20 -3.54 -0.69
CA PRO A 56 17.00 -2.63 -1.49
C PRO A 56 16.92 -3.02 -2.97
N ALA A 57 16.71 -2.03 -3.85
CA ALA A 57 16.83 -2.22 -5.28
C ALA A 57 18.27 -2.69 -5.59
N HIS A 58 18.38 -3.89 -6.16
CA HIS A 58 19.63 -4.58 -6.44
C HIS A 58 20.35 -4.04 -7.67
#